data_AF-A0AAW1JFS0-F1
#
_entry.id   AF-A0AAW1JFS0-F1
#
_cell.length_a   1.000
_cell.length_b   1.000
_cell.length_c   1.000
_cell.angle_alpha   90.00
_cell.angle_beta   90.00
_cell.angle_gamma   90.00
#
_symmetry.space_group_name_H-M   'P 1'
#
loop_
_entity.id
_entity.type
_entity.pdbx_description
1 polymer ?
#
loop_
_entity_poly.entity_id
_entity_poly.type
_entity_poly.pdbx_seq_one_letter_code
_entity_poly.pdbx_strand_id
1 'polypeptide(L)'
;MSDKPDVKYYSLVEIKQNNGVNDGKCWIIYKNKVYDVTDFIKDHPGGPELVTEWGGKDSTKAFDNAGHSSDARNMLKPYKIGELAMEDRAVKQTKNAKSPNAQVRRSIASIVTCGLCG
;
A
#
# COMPACT_ATOMS: atom_id res chain seq x y z
N MET A 1 -18.70 -11.17 -27.37
CA MET A 1 -18.74 -11.98 -26.14
C MET A 1 -17.52 -11.59 -25.34
N SER A 2 -17.67 -11.02 -24.14
CA SER A 2 -16.52 -10.64 -23.30
C SER A 2 -16.44 -11.64 -22.16
N ASP A 3 -15.65 -12.68 -22.37
CA ASP A 3 -15.21 -13.65 -21.37
C ASP A 3 -14.62 -12.85 -20.19
N LYS A 4 -15.43 -12.68 -19.13
CA LYS A 4 -14.95 -12.08 -17.90
C LYS A 4 -14.01 -13.11 -17.28
N PRO A 5 -12.70 -12.83 -17.14
CA PRO A 5 -11.84 -13.74 -16.41
C PRO A 5 -12.39 -13.88 -15.00
N ASP A 6 -12.35 -15.10 -14.45
CA ASP A 6 -12.67 -15.36 -13.04
C ASP A 6 -11.73 -14.51 -12.17
N VAL A 7 -12.19 -13.33 -11.76
CA VAL A 7 -11.41 -12.43 -10.93
C VAL A 7 -11.57 -12.89 -9.50
N LYS A 8 -10.54 -13.57 -8.98
CA LYS A 8 -10.46 -13.93 -7.57
C LYS A 8 -10.22 -12.68 -6.72
N TYR A 9 -10.89 -12.63 -5.57
CA TYR A 9 -10.74 -11.55 -4.61
C TYR A 9 -9.90 -12.02 -3.42
N TYR A 10 -8.86 -11.26 -3.10
CA TYR A 10 -7.95 -11.56 -1.99
C TYR A 10 -8.04 -10.47 -0.92
N SER A 11 -7.97 -10.90 0.34
CA SER A 11 -7.95 -9.97 1.50
C SER A 11 -6.53 -9.43 1.74
N LEU A 12 -6.39 -8.28 2.39
CA LEU A 12 -5.05 -7.75 2.74
C LEU A 12 -4.27 -8.69 3.64
N VAL A 13 -4.95 -9.45 4.51
CA VAL A 13 -4.31 -10.38 5.43
C VAL A 13 -3.63 -11.49 4.63
N GLU A 14 -4.34 -12.05 3.67
CA GLU A 14 -3.83 -13.11 2.79
C GLU A 14 -2.69 -12.62 1.90
N ILE A 15 -2.81 -11.41 1.35
CA ILE A 15 -1.75 -10.81 0.53
C ILE A 15 -0.50 -10.55 1.39
N LYS A 16 -0.66 -10.06 2.62
CA LYS A 16 0.46 -9.85 3.55
C LYS A 16 1.19 -11.13 3.94
N GLN A 17 0.48 -12.26 3.99
CA GLN A 17 1.09 -13.56 4.22
C GLN A 17 1.95 -14.00 3.02
N ASN A 18 1.58 -13.57 1.81
CA ASN A 18 2.30 -13.86 0.57
C ASN A 18 3.28 -12.73 0.22
N ASN A 19 4.21 -12.47 1.14
CA ASN A 19 5.24 -11.44 1.03
C ASN A 19 6.56 -11.93 0.41
N GLY A 20 6.60 -13.16 -0.13
CA GLY A 20 7.83 -13.75 -0.68
C GLY A 20 8.83 -14.25 0.35
N VAL A 21 8.49 -14.28 1.64
CA VAL A 21 9.36 -14.86 2.68
C VAL A 21 9.56 -16.36 2.42
N ASN A 22 10.81 -16.82 2.59
CA ASN A 22 11.23 -18.22 2.44
C ASN A 22 11.09 -18.79 1.01
N ASP A 23 11.47 -18.01 -0.01
CA ASP A 23 11.31 -18.35 -1.45
C ASP A 23 9.84 -18.62 -1.84
N GLY A 24 8.90 -18.09 -1.05
CA GLY A 24 7.48 -18.23 -1.25
C GLY A 24 6.91 -17.31 -2.33
N LYS A 25 5.59 -17.36 -2.50
CA LYS A 25 4.88 -16.50 -3.45
C LYS A 25 4.95 -15.04 -3.00
N CYS A 26 5.31 -14.14 -3.91
CA CYS A 26 5.34 -12.71 -3.67
C CYS A 26 4.22 -12.02 -4.43
N TRP A 27 3.26 -11.51 -3.67
CA TRP A 27 2.11 -10.82 -4.21
C TRP A 27 2.23 -9.32 -3.99
N ILE A 28 1.94 -8.54 -5.02
CA ILE A 28 1.93 -7.09 -4.95
C ILE A 28 0.58 -6.52 -5.33
N ILE A 29 0.22 -5.40 -4.72
CA ILE A 29 -0.99 -4.67 -5.05
C ILE A 29 -0.63 -3.47 -5.90
N TYR A 30 -1.22 -3.40 -7.10
CA TYR A 30 -1.09 -2.27 -8.01
C TYR A 30 -2.47 -1.82 -8.47
N LYS A 31 -2.84 -0.56 -8.19
CA LYS A 31 -4.16 0.02 -8.52
C LYS A 31 -5.33 -0.90 -8.11
N ASN A 32 -5.27 -1.38 -6.86
CA ASN A 32 -6.23 -2.29 -6.26
C ASN A 32 -6.36 -3.68 -6.92
N LYS A 33 -5.46 -4.04 -7.83
CA LYS A 33 -5.35 -5.38 -8.43
C LYS A 33 -4.19 -6.13 -7.78
N VAL A 34 -4.30 -7.45 -7.70
CA VAL A 34 -3.29 -8.33 -7.09
C VAL A 34 -2.53 -9.03 -8.20
N TYR A 35 -1.21 -8.96 -8.13
CA TYR A 35 -0.29 -9.53 -9.11
C TYR A 35 0.69 -10.48 -8.40
N ASP A 36 0.88 -11.67 -8.97
CA ASP A 36 1.91 -12.60 -8.54
C ASP A 36 3.18 -12.32 -9.35
N VAL A 37 4.18 -11.75 -8.68
CA VAL A 37 5.45 -11.40 -9.32
C VAL A 37 6.56 -12.37 -8.94
N THR A 38 6.22 -13.53 -8.39
CA THR A 38 7.18 -14.50 -7.82
C THR A 38 8.28 -14.87 -8.82
N ASP A 39 7.89 -15.25 -10.03
CA ASP A 39 8.84 -15.57 -11.11
C ASP A 39 9.58 -14.34 -11.63
N PHE A 40 8.96 -13.16 -11.55
CA PHE A 40 9.51 -11.90 -12.06
C PHE A 40 10.51 -11.25 -11.08
N ILE A 41 10.55 -11.65 -9.81
CA ILE A 41 11.50 -11.13 -8.81
C ILE A 41 12.94 -11.23 -9.31
N LYS A 42 13.31 -12.36 -9.93
CA LYS A 42 14.67 -12.64 -10.40
C LYS A 42 15.00 -11.94 -11.72
N ASP A 43 13.98 -11.63 -12.52
CA ASP A 43 14.11 -10.96 -13.81
C ASP A 43 14.02 -9.42 -13.68
N HIS A 44 13.66 -8.92 -12.49
CA HIS A 44 13.45 -7.49 -12.26
C HIS A 44 14.77 -6.71 -12.37
N PRO A 45 14.89 -5.74 -13.30
CA PRO A 45 16.15 -5.00 -13.55
C PRO A 45 16.56 -4.08 -12.39
N GLY A 46 15.64 -3.77 -11.47
CA GLY A 46 15.93 -3.04 -10.22
C GLY A 46 16.38 -3.91 -9.06
N GLY A 47 16.47 -5.23 -9.27
CA GLY A 47 16.84 -6.21 -8.26
C GLY A 47 15.64 -6.81 -7.51
N PRO A 48 15.81 -8.02 -6.96
CA PRO A 48 14.76 -8.77 -6.29
C PRO A 48 14.36 -8.16 -4.95
N GLU A 49 15.29 -7.50 -4.26
CA GLU A 49 15.09 -6.94 -2.92
C GLU A 49 14.00 -5.86 -2.92
N LEU A 50 13.94 -5.03 -3.96
CA LEU A 50 12.91 -4.01 -4.12
C LEU A 50 11.52 -4.63 -4.29
N VAL A 51 11.40 -5.77 -4.97
CA VAL A 51 10.09 -6.41 -5.15
C VAL A 51 9.63 -7.04 -3.83
N THR A 52 10.53 -7.73 -3.14
CA THR A 52 10.24 -8.44 -1.87
C THR A 52 9.94 -7.46 -0.72
N GLU A 53 10.58 -6.29 -0.66
CA GLU A 53 10.28 -5.26 0.36
C GLU A 53 8.82 -4.79 0.32
N TRP A 54 8.31 -4.70 -0.91
CA TRP A 54 6.93 -4.35 -1.21
C TRP A 54 5.99 -5.56 -1.34
N GLY A 55 6.52 -6.77 -1.14
CA GLY A 55 5.77 -8.01 -1.07
C GLY A 55 4.69 -7.94 0.01
N GLY A 56 3.49 -8.35 -0.36
CA GLY A 56 2.31 -8.32 0.49
C GLY A 56 1.75 -6.93 0.78
N LYS A 57 2.18 -5.90 0.03
CA LYS A 57 1.77 -4.50 0.22
C LYS A 57 1.38 -3.84 -1.11
N ASP A 58 0.91 -2.60 -0.99
CA ASP A 58 0.57 -1.75 -2.12
C ASP A 58 1.79 -0.99 -2.62
N SER A 59 2.32 -1.45 -3.74
CA SER A 59 3.46 -0.87 -4.46
C SER A 59 3.03 0.12 -5.53
N THR A 60 1.74 0.51 -5.61
CA THR A 60 1.27 1.50 -6.58
C THR A 60 2.13 2.77 -6.59
N LYS A 61 2.50 3.30 -5.41
CA LYS A 61 3.36 4.48 -5.29
C LYS A 61 4.81 4.20 -5.67
N ALA A 62 5.38 3.08 -5.24
CA ALA A 62 6.75 2.70 -5.55
C ALA A 62 6.94 2.46 -7.05
N PHE A 63 5.98 1.79 -7.68
CA PHE A 63 5.98 1.52 -9.12
C PHE A 63 5.91 2.80 -9.96
N ASP A 64 5.09 3.76 -9.54
CA ASP A 64 4.96 5.07 -10.18
C ASP A 64 6.22 5.93 -9.97
N ASN A 65 6.74 5.96 -8.74
CA ASN A 65 7.96 6.69 -8.40
C ASN A 65 9.22 6.15 -9.09
N ALA A 66 9.29 4.83 -9.33
CA ALA A 66 10.38 4.21 -10.08
C ALA A 66 10.42 4.62 -11.57
N GLY A 67 9.37 5.27 -12.09
CA GLY A 67 9.36 5.75 -13.48
C GLY A 67 9.14 4.66 -14.54
N HIS A 68 8.47 3.56 -14.17
CA HIS A 68 8.18 2.48 -15.12
C HIS A 68 7.33 2.97 -16.32
N SER A 69 7.86 2.73 -17.52
CA SER A 69 7.21 3.05 -18.80
C SER A 69 5.93 2.24 -19.02
N SER A 70 5.14 2.63 -20.03
CA SER A 70 3.92 1.93 -20.45
C SER A 70 4.14 0.44 -20.71
N ASP A 71 5.32 0.09 -21.22
CA ASP A 71 5.71 -1.27 -21.57
C ASP A 71 5.86 -2.17 -20.33
N ALA A 72 6.52 -1.68 -19.29
CA ALA A 72 6.62 -2.38 -18.00
C ALA A 72 5.24 -2.66 -17.37
N ARG A 73 4.28 -1.75 -17.55
CA ARG A 73 2.89 -1.99 -17.13
C ARG A 73 2.20 -3.07 -17.96
N ASN A 74 2.59 -3.20 -19.23
CA ASN A 74 2.07 -4.24 -20.11
C ASN A 74 2.64 -5.60 -19.73
N MET A 75 3.92 -5.67 -19.38
CA MET A 75 4.56 -6.87 -18.82
C MET A 75 3.91 -7.32 -17.52
N LEU A 76 3.40 -6.41 -16.69
CA LEU A 76 2.69 -6.74 -15.45
C LEU A 76 1.31 -7.38 -15.67
N LYS A 77 0.63 -7.11 -16.80
CA LYS A 77 -0.74 -7.61 -17.07
C LYS A 77 -0.90 -9.13 -16.97
N PRO A 78 -0.04 -9.99 -17.56
CA PRO A 78 -0.18 -11.44 -17.48
C PRO A 78 -0.03 -11.99 -16.06
N TYR A 79 0.69 -11.29 -15.18
CA TYR A 79 0.90 -11.69 -13.78
C TYR A 79 -0.31 -11.40 -12.87
N LYS A 80 -1.42 -10.88 -13.41
CA LYS A 80 -2.62 -10.58 -12.64
C LYS A 80 -3.30 -11.88 -12.21
N ILE A 81 -3.33 -12.14 -10.90
CA ILE A 81 -4.06 -13.28 -10.32
C ILE A 81 -5.47 -12.92 -9.86
N GLY A 82 -5.73 -11.64 -9.57
CA GLY A 82 -7.01 -11.23 -8.99
C GLY A 82 -7.10 -9.75 -8.64
N GLU A 83 -8.06 -9.42 -7.78
CA GLU A 83 -8.29 -8.08 -7.26
C GLU A 83 -8.42 -8.07 -5.73
N LEU A 84 -8.20 -6.91 -5.13
CA LEU A 84 -8.35 -6.73 -3.69
C LEU A 84 -9.83 -6.80 -3.30
N ALA A 85 -10.15 -7.48 -2.20
CA ALA A 85 -11.51 -7.54 -1.66
C ALA A 85 -12.10 -6.13 -1.41
N MET A 86 -13.40 -5.98 -1.65
CA MET A 86 -14.11 -4.69 -1.57
C MET A 86 -14.04 -4.04 -0.18
N GLU A 87 -14.12 -4.83 0.88
CA GLU A 87 -13.99 -4.38 2.27
C GLU A 87 -12.67 -3.66 2.54
N ASP A 88 -11.60 -4.07 1.86
CA ASP A 88 -10.29 -3.46 2.03
C ASP A 88 -10.06 -2.28 1.08
N ARG A 89 -10.61 -2.35 -0.15
CA ARG A 89 -10.56 -1.26 -1.14
C ARG A 89 -11.13 0.05 -0.58
N ALA A 90 -12.23 -0.03 0.17
CA ALA A 90 -12.92 1.14 0.69
C ALA A 90 -12.10 1.94 1.72
N VAL A 91 -11.18 1.28 2.44
CA VAL A 91 -10.43 1.90 3.54
C VAL A 91 -9.30 2.83 3.04
N LYS A 92 -8.81 2.63 1.82
CA LYS A 92 -7.73 3.47 1.26
C LYS A 92 -8.20 4.80 0.67
N GLN A 93 -9.47 4.93 0.29
CA GLN A 93 -9.98 6.18 -0.28
C GLN A 93 -10.30 7.26 0.77
N THR A 94 -10.39 6.92 2.06
CA THR A 94 -10.74 7.89 3.12
C THR A 94 -9.55 8.49 3.86
N LYS A 95 -8.30 8.04 3.62
CA LYS A 95 -7.11 8.51 4.35
C LYS A 95 -6.33 9.65 3.70
N ASN A 96 -6.88 10.30 2.67
CA ASN A 96 -6.27 11.48 2.05
C ASN A 96 -6.96 12.81 2.41
N ALA A 97 -7.86 12.82 3.41
CA ALA A 97 -8.31 14.04 4.07
C ALA A 97 -7.32 14.39 5.20
N LYS A 98 -6.43 15.35 4.89
CA LYS A 98 -5.54 16.14 5.75
C LYS A 98 -5.59 15.85 7.27
N SER A 99 -4.47 15.39 7.82
CA SER A 99 -4.09 15.67 9.22
C SER A 99 -2.85 16.55 9.23
N PRO A 100 -2.95 17.75 9.80
CA PRO A 100 -1.93 18.25 10.72
C PRO A 100 -2.62 18.81 11.97
N ASN A 101 -2.11 18.81 13.19
CA ASN A 101 -0.88 18.35 13.81
C ASN A 101 -1.15 18.55 15.33
N ALA A 102 -0.66 17.65 16.19
CA ALA A 102 -0.74 17.79 17.64
C ALA A 102 0.46 18.60 18.16
N GLN A 103 0.23 19.78 18.74
CA GLN A 103 1.18 20.57 19.53
C GLN A 103 0.33 21.56 20.35
N VAL A 104 0.38 21.74 21.68
CA VAL A 104 1.33 21.36 22.70
C VAL A 104 0.56 21.23 24.03
N ARG A 105 0.96 20.28 24.88
CA ARG A 105 0.56 20.23 26.28
C ARG A 105 1.68 20.87 27.09
N ARG A 106 1.38 21.88 27.91
CA ARG A 106 1.87 22.00 29.31
C ARG A 106 1.34 23.28 29.97
N SER A 107 0.75 23.04 31.15
CA SER A 107 0.14 23.94 32.12
C SER A 107 1.03 25.09 32.57
N ILE A 108 0.44 26.20 33.05
CA ILE A 108 0.44 26.51 34.49
C ILE A 108 -0.74 27.44 34.83
N ALA A 109 -1.36 27.13 35.96
CA ALA A 109 -2.37 27.96 36.61
C ALA A 109 -1.72 29.19 37.23
N SER A 110 -2.30 30.36 36.99
CA SER A 110 -2.14 31.56 37.82
C SER A 110 -3.50 32.23 38.00
N ILE A 111 -4.39 31.55 38.73
CA ILE A 111 -5.39 32.25 39.55
C ILE A 111 -4.68 32.53 40.87
N VAL A 112 -4.23 33.76 41.05
CA VAL A 112 -4.16 34.39 42.37
C VAL A 112 -4.80 35.76 42.19
N THR A 113 -6.11 35.74 42.41
CA THR A 113 -6.89 36.89 42.84
C THR A 113 -6.27 37.41 44.13
N CYS A 114 -5.64 38.59 44.08
CA CYS A 114 -5.43 39.38 45.28
C CYS A 114 -5.50 40.86 44.89
N GLY A 115 -6.65 41.47 45.18
CA GLY A 115 -6.82 42.91 45.08
C GLY A 115 -5.95 43.60 46.12
N LEU A 116 -5.07 44.50 45.65
CA LEU A 116 -4.44 45.53 46.46
C LEU A 116 -3.93 46.67 45.56
N CYS A 117 -4.87 47.49 45.07
CA CYS A 117 -4.68 48.90 44.76
C CYS A 117 -5.96 49.55 45.34
N GLY A 118 -5.91 50.39 46.35
CA GLY A 118 -5.10 51.60 46.45
C GLY A 118 -6.11 52.75 46.48
#